data_AF-A0A1C4XA27-F1
#
_entry.id   AF-A0A1C4XA27-F1
#
_cell.length_a   1.000
_cell.length_b   1.000
_cell.length_c   1.000
_cell.angle_alpha   90.00
_cell.angle_beta   90.00
_cell.angle_gamma   90.00
#
_symmetry.space_group_name_H-M   'P 1'
#
loop_
_entity.id
_entity.type
_entity.pdbx_description
1 polymer ?
#
loop_
_entity_poly.entity_id
_entity_poly.type
_entity_poly.pdbx_seq_one_letter_code
_entity_poly.pdbx_strand_id
1 'polypeptide(L)'
;MFWYGAVEIDRKHLVVWVLLAGSPSRLPAWYFPSKDRADSQYEADLLAEIERMRETVVACFAREGWPDADRVAVGFDSEARVGDGGGWHYFK
;
A
#
# COMPACT_ATOMS: atom_id res chain seq x y z
N MET A 1 13.94 -6.76 -2.37
CA MET A 1 14.51 -5.58 -1.70
C MET A 1 13.40 -4.54 -1.64
N PHE A 2 13.03 -4.07 -0.45
CA PHE A 2 11.85 -3.22 -0.24
C PHE A 2 12.24 -1.75 -0.34
N TRP A 3 11.53 -0.98 -1.17
CA TRP A 3 11.70 0.47 -1.27
C TRP A 3 10.40 1.15 -0.82
N TYR A 4 10.55 2.14 0.07
CA TYR A 4 9.47 2.79 0.82
C TYR A 4 9.28 4.25 0.37
N GLY A 5 8.04 4.74 0.48
CA GLY A 5 7.72 6.09 0.97
C GLY A 5 7.29 7.18 -0.03
N ALA A 6 6.08 7.71 0.15
CA ALA A 6 5.84 9.16 0.23
C ALA A 6 4.50 9.41 0.97
N VAL A 7 4.52 10.36 1.90
CA VAL A 7 3.37 10.78 2.72
C VAL A 7 3.02 12.21 2.31
N GLU A 8 1.78 12.43 1.89
CA GLU A 8 1.20 13.78 1.84
C GLU A 8 0.69 14.14 3.25
N ILE A 9 1.33 15.13 3.89
CA ILE A 9 1.11 15.45 5.31
C ILE A 9 -0.04 16.45 5.46
N ASP A 10 -1.25 15.93 5.58
CA ASP A 10 -2.34 16.55 6.34
C ASP A 10 -2.73 15.57 7.46
N ARG A 11 -2.85 16.05 8.71
CA ARG A 11 -3.29 15.24 9.86
C ARG A 11 -4.63 14.53 9.64
N LYS A 12 -5.40 14.93 8.62
CA LYS A 12 -6.69 14.32 8.27
C LYS A 12 -6.62 13.28 7.15
N HIS A 13 -5.54 13.23 6.35
CA HIS A 13 -5.51 12.43 5.11
C HIS A 13 -4.15 11.75 4.89
N LEU A 14 -3.70 10.96 5.87
CA LEU A 14 -2.46 10.20 5.75
C LEU A 14 -2.64 8.99 4.82
N VAL A 15 -1.90 9.00 3.71
CA VAL A 15 -1.77 7.86 2.80
C VAL A 15 -0.33 7.34 2.83
N VAL A 16 -0.17 6.03 2.94
CA VAL A 16 1.11 5.32 2.88
C VAL A 16 1.14 4.49 1.60
N TRP A 17 2.16 4.69 0.77
CA TRP A 17 2.38 3.90 -0.43
C TRP A 17 3.41 2.79 -0.21
N VAL A 18 3.02 1.56 -0.54
CA VAL A 18 3.87 0.37 -0.48
C VAL A 18 4.12 -0.16 -1.88
N LEU A 19 5.40 -0.31 -2.23
CA LEU A 19 5.79 -0.94 -3.47
C LEU A 19 6.10 -2.43 -3.28
N LEU A 20 5.44 -3.28 -4.06
CA LEU A 20 5.76 -4.69 -4.20
C LEU A 20 6.82 -4.87 -5.29
N ALA A 21 8.09 -4.98 -4.87
CA ALA A 21 9.22 -5.27 -5.75
C ALA A 21 9.32 -6.76 -6.07
N GLY A 22 9.60 -7.09 -7.33
CA GLY A 22 9.75 -8.49 -7.79
C GLY A 22 8.47 -9.34 -7.78
N SER A 23 7.31 -8.76 -7.44
CA SER A 23 6.03 -9.48 -7.52
C SER A 23 5.57 -9.54 -8.98
N PRO A 24 5.28 -10.73 -9.54
CA PRO A 24 4.80 -10.86 -10.92
C PRO A 24 3.34 -10.39 -11.10
N SER A 25 2.67 -10.01 -10.00
CA SER A 25 1.26 -9.63 -10.01
C SER A 25 1.07 -8.18 -10.48
N ARG A 26 0.20 -7.99 -11.48
CA ARG A 26 -0.22 -6.67 -11.94
C ARG A 26 -1.37 -6.19 -11.06
N LEU A 27 -1.03 -5.55 -9.94
CA LEU A 27 -2.01 -4.75 -9.21
C LEU A 27 -2.49 -3.58 -10.10
N PRO A 28 -3.77 -3.19 -10.00
CA PRO A 28 -4.26 -1.99 -10.64
C PRO A 28 -3.53 -0.79 -10.07
N ALA A 29 -3.55 0.31 -10.82
CA ALA A 29 -3.00 1.53 -10.28
C ALA A 29 -3.73 1.96 -9.02
N TRP A 30 -2.95 2.34 -8.00
CA TRP A 30 -3.47 2.76 -6.70
C TRP A 30 -4.35 1.71 -6.02
N TYR A 31 -3.83 0.49 -5.88
CA TYR A 31 -4.60 -0.56 -5.23
C TYR A 31 -4.75 -0.27 -3.73
N PHE A 32 -5.99 -0.13 -3.27
CA PHE A 32 -6.33 -0.06 -1.86
C PHE A 32 -7.13 -1.30 -1.47
N PRO A 33 -6.63 -2.15 -0.56
CA PRO A 33 -7.41 -3.26 -0.04
C PRO A 33 -8.63 -2.70 0.70
N SER A 34 -9.82 -3.08 0.23
CA SER A 34 -11.09 -2.72 0.88
C SER A 34 -11.65 -3.93 1.60
N LYS A 35 -12.06 -3.75 2.85
CA LYS A 35 -12.76 -4.79 3.62
C LYS A 35 -14.12 -5.15 3.02
N ASP A 36 -14.70 -4.24 2.23
CA ASP A 36 -16.05 -4.37 1.67
C ASP A 36 -16.05 -4.90 0.23
N ARG A 37 -14.86 -5.09 -0.38
CA ARG A 37 -14.73 -5.58 -1.75
C ARG A 37 -14.00 -6.92 -1.76
N ALA A 38 -14.69 -7.95 -2.22
CA ALA A 38 -14.04 -9.23 -2.52
C ALA A 38 -13.16 -9.07 -3.76
N ASP A 39 -11.84 -9.07 -3.58
CA ASP A 39 -10.86 -8.98 -4.67
C ASP A 39 -10.45 -10.37 -5.18
N SER A 40 -11.43 -11.21 -5.50
CA SER A 40 -11.26 -12.62 -5.92
C SER A 40 -10.50 -12.82 -7.24
N GLN A 41 -10.16 -11.73 -7.91
CA GLN A 41 -9.35 -11.71 -9.14
C GLN A 41 -7.83 -11.82 -8.88
N TYR A 42 -7.39 -11.75 -7.62
CA TYR A 42 -5.98 -11.93 -7.25
C TYR A 42 -5.76 -13.20 -6.44
N GLU A 43 -4.52 -13.69 -6.47
CA GLU A 43 -4.09 -14.85 -5.71
C GLU A 43 -4.26 -14.63 -4.20
N ALA A 44 -4.76 -15.65 -3.49
CA ALA A 44 -5.02 -15.57 -2.05
C ALA A 44 -3.77 -15.25 -1.24
N ASP A 45 -2.61 -15.78 -1.63
CA ASP A 45 -1.34 -15.54 -0.96
C ASP A 45 -0.89 -14.08 -1.09
N LEU A 46 -1.13 -13.45 -2.24
CA LEU A 46 -0.86 -12.03 -2.46
C LEU A 46 -1.75 -11.16 -1.57
N LEU A 47 -3.04 -11.46 -1.51
CA LEU A 47 -3.99 -10.73 -0.67
C LEU A 47 -3.63 -10.86 0.82
N ALA A 48 -3.25 -12.06 1.26
CA ALA A 48 -2.78 -12.28 2.62
C ALA A 48 -1.49 -11.53 2.93
N GLU A 49 -0.56 -11.43 1.97
CA GLU A 49 0.66 -10.63 2.13
C GLU A 49 0.36 -9.13 2.23
N ILE A 50 -0.52 -8.61 1.37
CA ILE A 50 -0.97 -7.23 1.38
C ILE A 50 -1.62 -6.87 2.72
N GLU A 51 -2.51 -7.71 3.24
CA GLU A 51 -3.17 -7.44 4.53
C GLU A 51 -2.14 -7.44 5.67
N ARG A 52 -1.21 -8.41 5.70
CA ARG A 52 -0.12 -8.42 6.71
C ARG A 52 0.72 -7.14 6.65
N MET A 53 1.05 -6.64 5.46
CA MET A 53 1.78 -5.40 5.31
C MET A 53 0.97 -4.19 5.83
N ARG A 54 -0.32 -4.13 5.50
CA ARG A 54 -1.24 -3.09 5.98
C ARG A 54 -1.33 -3.10 7.51
N GLU A 55 -1.54 -4.26 8.11
CA GLU A 55 -1.59 -4.43 9.57
C GLU A 55 -0.28 -3.97 10.23
N THR A 56 0.86 -4.30 9.62
CA THR A 56 2.18 -3.88 10.12
C THR A 56 2.32 -2.36 10.12
N VAL A 57 1.90 -1.68 9.04
CA VAL A 57 1.93 -0.21 8.95
C VAL A 57 1.04 0.41 10.02
N VAL A 58 -0.22 -0.05 10.14
CA VAL A 58 -1.17 0.46 11.15
C VAL A 58 -0.64 0.24 12.57
N ALA A 59 -0.07 -0.93 12.86
CA ALA A 59 0.51 -1.23 14.17
C ALA A 59 1.70 -0.31 14.50
N CYS A 60 2.54 0.03 13.51
CA CYS A 60 3.61 1.00 13.68
C CYS A 60 3.05 2.39 14.02
N PHE A 61 2.07 2.90 13.27
CA PHE A 61 1.44 4.19 13.57
C PHE A 61 0.79 4.23 14.96
N ALA A 62 0.09 3.15 15.34
CA ALA A 62 -0.51 3.02 16.66
C ALA A 62 0.54 3.06 17.78
N ARG A 63 1.67 2.36 17.60
CA ARG A 63 2.76 2.33 18.59
C ARG A 63 3.42 3.69 18.78
N GLU A 64 3.54 4.48 17.70
CA GLU A 64 4.10 5.85 17.77
C GLU A 64 3.07 6.90 18.24
N GLY A 65 1.86 6.49 18.63
CA GLY A 65 0.84 7.38 19.17
C GLY A 65 0.11 8.23 18.12
N TRP A 66 0.07 7.78 16.87
CA TRP A 66 -0.66 8.48 15.82
C TRP A 66 -2.18 8.49 16.11
N PRO A 67 -2.85 9.66 16.07
CA PRO A 67 -4.30 9.73 16.19
C PRO A 67 -4.98 8.99 15.03
N ASP A 68 -5.99 8.16 15.33
CA ASP A 68 -6.75 7.41 14.33
C ASP A 68 -5.86 6.52 13.41
N ALA A 69 -4.94 5.74 13.99
CA ALA A 69 -4.04 4.87 13.24
C ALA A 69 -4.76 3.85 12.32
N ASP A 70 -6.00 3.48 12.64
CA ASP A 70 -6.86 2.62 11.83
C ASP A 70 -7.40 3.31 10.55
N ARG A 71 -7.36 4.64 10.50
CA ARG A 71 -7.74 5.47 9.34
C ARG A 71 -6.60 5.74 8.37
N VAL A 72 -5.39 5.25 8.65
CA VAL A 72 -4.26 5.35 7.72
C VAL A 72 -4.58 4.53 6.48
N ALA A 73 -4.68 5.21 5.33
CA ALA A 73 -4.89 4.53 4.06
C ALA A 73 -3.54 3.96 3.58
N VAL A 74 -3.48 2.64 3.39
CA VAL A 74 -2.28 1.98 2.86
C VAL A 74 -2.57 1.52 1.44
N GLY A 75 -1.94 2.18 0.47
CA GLY A 75 -2.03 1.88 -0.95
C GLY A 75 -0.84 1.04 -1.41
N PHE A 76 -1.07 0.18 -2.40
CA PHE A 76 -0.09 -0.75 -2.92
C PHE A 76 0.08 -0.59 -4.43
N ASP A 77 1.30 -0.86 -4.86
CA ASP A 77 1.68 -0.81 -6.26
C ASP A 77 2.65 -1.93 -6.63
N SER A 78 2.69 -2.32 -7.90
CA SER A 78 3.64 -3.31 -8.41
C SER A 78 4.75 -2.65 -9.20
N GLU A 79 5.99 -3.12 -8.99
CA GLU A 79 7.17 -2.60 -9.69
C GLU A 79 7.04 -2.72 -11.22
N ALA A 80 6.50 -3.85 -11.69
CA ALA A 80 6.25 -4.08 -13.11
C ALA A 80 5.36 -2.99 -13.72
N ARG A 81 4.24 -2.66 -13.07
CA ARG A 81 3.31 -1.63 -13.55
C ARG A 81 3.90 -0.22 -13.46
N VAL A 82 4.64 0.09 -12.39
CA VAL A 82 5.30 1.41 -12.26
C VAL A 82 6.37 1.60 -13.34
N GLY A 83 7.13 0.54 -13.63
CA GLY A 83 8.13 0.54 -14.71
C GLY A 83 7.48 0.78 -16.09
N ASP A 84 6.40 0.05 -16.39
CA ASP A 84 5.65 0.21 -17.65
C ASP A 84 5.04 1.61 -17.82
N GLY A 85 4.69 2.28 -16.72
CA GLY A 85 4.00 3.57 -16.71
C GLY A 85 4.90 4.83 -16.75
N GLY A 86 6.21 4.70 -16.91
CA GLY A 86 7.14 5.84 -16.95
C GLY A 86 7.65 6.32 -15.58
N GLY A 87 7.44 5.55 -14.52
CA GLY A 87 8.11 5.73 -13.22
C GLY A 87 7.26 6.33 -12.09
N TRP A 88 7.97 6.69 -11.01
CA TRP A 88 7.45 7.02 -9.69
C TRP A 88 6.91 8.46 -9.61
N HIS A 89 5.80 8.78 -10.27
CA HIS A 89 5.24 10.14 -10.21
C HIS A 89 4.71 10.56 -8.83
N TYR A 90 4.57 9.62 -7.88
CA TYR A 90 4.12 9.86 -6.49
C TYR A 90 5.27 10.09 -5.49
N PHE A 91 6.54 9.96 -5.93
CA PHE A 91 7.75 10.01 -5.08
C PHE A 91 8.63 11.23 -5.42
N LYS A 92 8.02 12.38 -5.69
CA LYS A 92 8.76 13.65 -5.85
C LYS A 92 8.60 14.53 -4.64
#